data_AF-A0A7W5VYL0-F1
#
_entry.id   AF-A0A7W5VYL0-F1
#
_cell.length_a   1.000
_cell.length_b   1.000
_cell.length_c   1.000
_cell.angle_alpha   90.00
_cell.angle_beta   90.00
_cell.angle_gamma   90.00
#
_symmetry.space_group_name_H-M   'P 1'
#
loop_
_entity.id
_entity.type
_entity.pdbx_description
1 polymer ?
#
loop_
_entity_poly.entity_id
_entity_poly.type
_entity_poly.pdbx_seq_one_letter_code
_entity_poly.pdbx_strand_id
1 'polypeptide(L)'
;MNDARAEDDRSLRPHAVPNMQTPIGRLIDRLGYGALSLVASGALTLSTTYFAIAPKGQGIETNDVGDALYFSIVTFTSLGYGDLQPHGVGRAVASVLVLVGISVTALLIGRVASERQSSLLLLLHSSDVQRRLSSFTQQLHDAADEISQAGPMRARKLKSTGELLQAVSSYLSFNAFQAGILSFGNFTALTMLYDALNETFEACMAAFKDGENAETMNRALACGRTIERLINLMSRLHHQSEREASSWKKIRGTRRGRSQVAAGEKAQKLRSEMFGALQSSMEWRDKAFHALQVERVFKAMPSGNQWPTGIHKEVAAALKISPSTATKCITELKNNGRLPKY
;
A
#
# COMPACT_ATOMS: atom_id res chain seq x y z
N MET A 1 -21.52 -20.30 7.81
CA MET A 1 -20.74 -19.69 6.69
C MET A 1 -20.51 -18.18 6.85
N ASN A 2 -21.03 -17.53 7.92
CA ASN A 2 -20.75 -16.12 8.23
C ASN A 2 -19.58 -15.90 9.20
N ASP A 3 -19.24 -16.87 10.07
CA ASP A 3 -18.18 -16.67 11.08
C ASP A 3 -16.75 -16.70 10.53
N ALA A 4 -16.46 -17.55 9.55
CA ALA A 4 -15.12 -17.63 8.94
C ALA A 4 -14.73 -16.36 8.17
N ARG A 5 -15.71 -15.52 7.81
CA ARG A 5 -15.49 -14.23 7.13
C ARG A 5 -15.23 -13.09 8.11
N ALA A 6 -15.56 -13.29 9.40
CA ALA A 6 -15.40 -12.30 10.46
C ALA A 6 -14.08 -12.49 11.25
N GLU A 7 -13.45 -13.67 11.21
CA GLU A 7 -12.11 -13.88 11.79
C GLU A 7 -10.98 -13.35 10.89
N ASP A 8 -11.11 -13.49 9.57
CA ASP A 8 -10.16 -12.94 8.59
C ASP A 8 -10.10 -11.40 8.61
N ASP A 9 -11.18 -10.75 9.06
CA ASP A 9 -11.27 -9.30 9.21
C ASP A 9 -10.63 -8.78 10.53
N ARG A 10 -10.38 -9.66 11.51
CA ARG A 10 -9.72 -9.28 12.79
C ARG A 10 -8.20 -9.30 12.71
N SER A 11 -7.61 -10.17 11.89
CA SER A 11 -6.15 -10.17 11.62
C SER A 11 -5.68 -8.90 10.90
N LEU A 12 -6.61 -8.17 10.29
CA LEU A 12 -6.41 -6.89 9.60
C LEU A 12 -6.59 -5.67 10.52
N ARG A 13 -6.86 -5.86 11.82
CA ARG A 13 -7.00 -4.73 12.76
C ARG A 13 -5.62 -4.25 13.25
N PRO A 14 -5.34 -2.94 13.16
CA PRO A 14 -4.04 -2.37 13.49
C PRO A 14 -3.66 -2.62 14.95
N HIS A 15 -2.45 -3.11 15.19
CA HIS A 15 -1.75 -2.78 16.44
C HIS A 15 -1.41 -1.30 16.38
N ALA A 16 -1.88 -0.53 17.36
CA ALA A 16 -1.57 0.88 17.48
C ALA A 16 -0.04 1.04 17.47
N VAL A 17 0.47 1.78 16.50
CA VAL A 17 1.90 2.07 16.41
C VAL A 17 2.30 2.75 17.72
N PRO A 18 3.21 2.19 18.53
CA PRO A 18 3.68 2.87 19.72
C PRO A 18 4.24 4.21 19.29
N ASN A 19 3.83 5.30 19.93
CA ASN A 19 4.47 6.60 19.76
C ASN A 19 5.93 6.47 20.23
N MET A 20 6.83 6.06 19.34
CA MET A 20 8.27 5.88 19.61
C MET A 20 9.02 7.23 19.69
N GLN A 21 8.31 8.35 19.71
CA GLN A 21 8.92 9.65 19.86
C GLN A 21 9.15 9.96 21.34
N THR A 22 10.43 10.14 21.69
CA THR A 22 10.83 10.69 22.98
C THR A 22 10.11 12.03 23.23
N PRO A 23 9.88 12.43 24.49
CA PRO A 23 9.25 13.72 24.80
C PRO A 23 9.97 14.91 24.16
N ILE A 24 11.29 14.81 24.01
CA ILE A 24 12.14 15.80 23.32
C ILE A 24 11.83 15.84 21.82
N GLY A 25 11.70 14.69 21.16
CA GLY A 25 11.30 14.61 19.75
C GLY A 25 9.95 15.27 19.49
N ARG A 26 8.96 15.07 20.36
CA ARG A 26 7.64 15.73 20.25
C ARG A 26 7.70 17.25 20.39
N LEU A 27 8.59 17.76 21.25
CA LEU A 27 8.84 19.20 21.38
C LEU A 27 9.48 19.76 20.09
N ILE A 28 10.46 19.04 19.55
CA ILE A 28 11.10 19.30 18.25
C ILE A 28 10.21 18.87 17.07
N ASP A 29 8.94 18.51 17.25
CA ASP A 29 7.97 18.48 16.14
C ASP A 29 6.97 19.65 16.26
N ARG A 30 6.61 20.04 17.49
CA ARG A 30 5.66 21.15 17.75
C ARG A 30 6.18 22.57 17.49
N LEU A 31 7.43 22.89 17.85
CA LEU A 31 8.06 24.19 17.52
C LEU A 31 8.35 24.37 16.00
N GLY A 32 7.37 24.78 15.19
CA GLY A 32 7.62 25.13 13.79
C GLY A 32 8.65 26.26 13.63
N TYR A 33 9.18 26.46 12.41
CA TYR A 33 10.13 27.54 12.11
C TYR A 33 9.67 28.92 12.61
N GLY A 34 8.36 29.19 12.52
CA GLY A 34 7.77 30.44 13.00
C GLY A 34 7.83 30.62 14.53
N ALA A 35 7.77 29.53 15.30
CA ALA A 35 7.92 29.62 16.75
C ALA A 35 9.37 29.86 17.16
N LEU A 36 10.32 29.21 16.46
CA LEU A 36 11.76 29.43 16.68
C LEU A 36 12.16 30.86 16.31
N SER A 37 11.67 31.39 15.19
CA SER A 37 11.93 32.78 14.79
C SER A 37 11.33 33.78 15.78
N LEU A 38 10.12 33.52 16.29
CA LEU A 38 9.48 34.36 17.31
C LEU A 38 10.26 34.38 18.63
N VAL A 39 10.76 33.23 19.08
CA VAL A 39 11.63 33.14 20.28
C VAL A 39 12.93 33.90 20.07
N ALA A 40 13.57 33.76 18.90
CA ALA A 40 14.79 34.50 18.57
C ALA A 40 14.56 36.01 18.55
N SER A 41 13.53 36.48 17.84
CA SER A 41 13.18 37.90 17.79
C SER A 41 12.79 38.45 19.15
N GLY A 42 12.04 37.68 19.95
CA GLY A 42 11.68 38.04 21.33
C GLY A 42 12.92 38.18 22.24
N ALA A 43 13.86 37.23 22.15
CA ALA A 43 15.10 37.28 22.92
C ALA A 43 15.98 38.48 22.51
N LEU A 44 16.11 38.73 21.20
CA LEU A 44 16.91 39.86 20.68
C LEU A 44 16.29 41.21 21.05
N THR A 45 14.98 41.37 20.90
CA THR A 45 14.27 42.61 21.27
C THR A 45 14.33 42.87 22.78
N LEU A 46 14.13 41.83 23.60
CA LEU A 46 14.22 41.95 25.07
C LEU A 46 15.65 42.32 25.50
N SER A 47 16.67 41.67 24.92
CA SER A 47 18.07 41.99 25.19
C SER A 47 18.42 43.41 24.76
N THR A 48 18.04 43.80 23.54
CA THR A 48 18.33 45.14 23.01
C THR A 48 17.67 46.21 23.87
N THR A 49 16.43 45.99 24.28
CA THR A 49 15.72 46.90 25.19
C THR A 49 16.44 47.02 26.53
N TYR A 50 16.86 45.89 27.14
CA TYR A 50 17.60 45.90 28.40
C TYR A 50 18.89 46.70 28.30
N PHE A 51 19.73 46.43 27.29
CA PHE A 51 21.03 47.10 27.14
C PHE A 51 20.92 48.57 26.73
N ALA A 52 19.83 48.98 26.09
CA ALA A 52 19.59 50.39 25.75
C ALA A 52 19.15 51.26 26.95
N ILE A 53 18.43 50.68 27.92
CA ILE A 53 17.92 51.42 29.11
C ILE A 53 18.70 51.11 30.40
N ALA A 54 19.75 50.30 30.32
CA ALA A 54 20.48 49.85 31.50
C ALA A 54 21.09 51.03 32.28
N PRO A 55 20.99 51.03 33.63
CA PRO A 55 21.68 52.02 34.45
C PRO A 55 23.21 51.93 34.28
N LYS A 56 23.90 53.06 34.46
CA LYS A 56 25.37 53.12 34.38
C LYS A 56 26.02 52.07 35.28
N GLY A 57 26.89 51.25 34.70
CA GLY A 57 27.61 50.16 35.38
C GLY A 57 26.86 48.81 35.47
N GLN A 58 25.63 48.71 34.96
CA GLN A 58 24.81 47.48 34.97
C GLN A 58 24.50 46.94 33.56
N GLY A 59 25.04 47.57 32.52
CA GLY A 59 24.85 47.23 31.10
C GLY A 59 26.17 47.26 30.32
N ILE A 60 26.11 47.70 29.08
CA ILE A 60 27.27 47.99 28.23
C ILE A 60 27.73 49.44 28.45
N GLU A 61 28.89 49.82 27.92
CA GLU A 61 29.48 51.15 28.13
C GLU A 61 28.69 52.29 27.45
N THR A 62 27.90 51.97 26.42
CA THR A 62 27.08 52.91 25.65
C THR A 62 25.59 52.65 25.85
N ASN A 63 24.76 53.70 25.81
CA ASN A 63 23.29 53.59 25.86
C ASN A 63 22.65 53.78 24.47
N ASP A 64 23.45 53.64 23.40
CA ASP A 64 22.93 53.75 22.05
C ASP A 64 22.17 52.47 21.66
N VAL A 65 21.03 52.64 20.97
CA VAL A 65 20.19 51.51 20.57
C VAL A 65 20.89 50.65 19.51
N GLY A 66 21.70 51.26 18.64
CA GLY A 66 22.49 50.56 17.63
C GLY A 66 23.51 49.62 18.26
N ASP A 67 24.28 50.13 19.23
CA ASP A 67 25.28 49.35 19.97
C ASP A 67 24.62 48.23 20.79
N ALA A 68 23.47 48.50 21.43
CA ALA A 68 22.72 47.50 22.18
C ALA A 68 22.18 46.37 21.28
N LEU A 69 21.70 46.70 20.07
CA LEU A 69 21.25 45.73 19.08
C LEU A 69 22.42 44.90 18.55
N TYR A 70 23.53 45.56 18.22
CA TYR A 70 24.76 44.91 17.78
C TYR A 70 25.27 43.92 18.83
N PHE A 71 25.42 44.36 20.09
CA PHE A 71 25.83 43.52 21.20
C PHE A 71 24.88 42.31 21.38
N SER A 72 23.57 42.54 21.28
CA SER A 72 22.56 41.48 21.41
C SER A 72 22.68 40.43 20.30
N ILE A 73 22.91 40.84 19.05
CA ILE A 73 23.09 39.92 17.92
C ILE A 73 24.39 39.12 18.08
N VAL A 74 25.51 39.78 18.36
CA VAL A 74 26.84 39.15 18.51
C VAL A 74 26.86 38.16 19.67
N THR A 75 26.19 38.50 20.77
CA THR A 75 26.07 37.62 21.94
C THR A 75 25.11 36.45 21.68
N PHE A 76 23.94 36.70 21.06
CA PHE A 76 22.97 35.65 20.72
C PHE A 76 23.55 34.63 19.72
N THR A 77 24.35 35.09 18.76
CA THR A 77 25.04 34.24 17.78
C THR A 77 26.31 33.58 18.34
N SER A 78 26.64 33.82 19.61
CA SER A 78 27.86 33.34 20.28
C SER A 78 29.17 33.75 19.61
N LEU A 79 29.16 34.81 18.79
CA LEU A 79 30.37 35.37 18.15
C LEU A 79 31.28 36.04 19.17
N GLY A 80 30.70 36.89 20.04
CA GLY A 80 31.39 37.48 21.19
C GLY A 80 32.69 38.22 20.86
N TYR A 81 32.66 39.20 19.97
CA TYR A 81 33.87 39.94 19.55
C TYR A 81 34.64 40.61 20.70
N GLY A 82 33.96 40.96 21.80
CA GLY A 82 34.57 41.48 23.02
C GLY A 82 34.86 42.99 23.01
N ASP A 83 34.42 43.67 21.96
CA ASP A 83 34.44 45.13 21.80
C ASP A 83 33.45 45.83 22.73
N LEU A 84 32.28 45.24 22.94
CA LEU A 84 31.31 45.66 23.96
C LEU A 84 31.19 44.58 25.04
N GLN A 85 31.27 45.00 26.31
CA GLN A 85 31.28 44.08 27.44
C GLN A 85 30.21 44.43 28.48
N PRO A 86 29.44 43.43 28.96
CA PRO A 86 28.42 43.67 29.97
C PRO A 86 29.05 43.78 31.36
N HIS A 87 28.56 44.73 32.15
CA HIS A 87 28.96 44.98 33.52
C HIS A 87 27.80 44.72 34.49
N GLY A 88 28.13 44.41 35.74
CA GLY A 88 27.13 44.16 36.79
C GLY A 88 26.13 43.05 36.42
N VAL A 89 24.83 43.35 36.61
CA VAL A 89 23.69 42.46 36.31
C VAL A 89 23.61 42.11 34.82
N GLY A 90 24.13 42.96 33.92
CA GLY A 90 24.18 42.70 32.49
C GLY A 90 24.94 41.42 32.11
N ARG A 91 25.89 40.97 32.95
CA ARG A 91 26.61 39.69 32.74
C ARG A 91 25.69 38.48 32.86
N ALA A 92 24.74 38.52 33.78
CA ALA A 92 23.74 37.47 33.95
C ALA A 92 22.77 37.45 32.77
N VAL A 93 22.31 38.63 32.32
CA VAL A 93 21.44 38.78 31.14
C VAL A 93 22.14 38.26 29.88
N ALA A 94 23.41 38.65 29.66
CA ALA A 94 24.21 38.16 28.54
C ALA A 94 24.41 36.64 28.61
N SER A 95 24.63 36.08 29.79
CA SER A 95 24.78 34.62 29.98
C SER A 95 23.51 33.87 29.62
N VAL A 96 22.34 34.36 30.05
CA VAL A 96 21.04 33.79 29.65
C VAL A 96 20.83 33.93 28.14
N LEU A 97 21.19 35.08 27.56
CA LEU A 97 21.06 35.31 26.12
C LEU A 97 21.89 34.32 25.30
N VAL A 98 23.14 34.04 25.70
CA VAL A 98 23.99 33.03 25.05
C VAL A 98 23.35 31.65 25.13
N LEU A 99 22.83 31.26 26.31
CA LEU A 99 22.15 29.96 26.47
C LEU A 99 20.91 29.85 25.57
N VAL A 100 20.12 30.91 25.46
CA VAL A 100 18.96 30.97 24.56
C VAL A 100 19.41 30.87 23.10
N GLY A 101 20.44 31.64 22.70
CA GLY A 101 20.96 31.65 21.34
C GLY A 101 21.50 30.30 20.87
N ILE A 102 22.31 29.65 21.71
CA ILE A 102 22.81 28.29 21.45
C ILE A 102 21.66 27.29 21.36
N SER A 103 20.67 27.37 22.27
CA SER A 103 19.52 26.47 22.27
C SER A 103 18.67 26.62 21.00
N VAL A 104 18.36 27.84 20.59
CA VAL A 104 17.59 28.13 19.36
C VAL A 104 18.35 27.62 18.13
N THR A 105 19.66 27.87 18.07
CA THR A 105 20.50 27.43 16.95
C THR A 105 20.58 25.91 16.86
N ALA A 106 20.78 25.21 17.99
CA ALA A 106 20.79 23.75 18.03
C ALA A 106 19.45 23.15 17.60
N LEU A 107 18.33 23.73 18.05
CA LEU A 107 16.99 23.31 17.65
C LEU A 107 16.75 23.53 16.15
N LEU A 108 17.19 24.67 15.60
CA LEU A 108 17.07 24.97 14.18
C LEU A 108 17.84 23.95 13.32
N ILE A 109 19.08 23.63 13.70
CA ILE A 109 19.90 22.61 13.02
C ILE A 109 19.20 21.25 13.09
N GLY A 110 18.70 20.86 14.27
CA GLY A 110 17.98 19.60 14.45
C GLY A 110 16.72 19.49 13.59
N ARG A 111 15.98 20.59 13.42
CA ARG A 111 14.81 20.66 12.54
C ARG A 111 15.16 20.45 11.07
N VAL A 112 16.13 21.20 10.57
CA VAL A 112 16.58 21.08 9.17
C VAL A 112 17.10 19.66 8.89
N ALA A 113 17.84 19.08 9.83
CA ALA A 113 18.31 17.69 9.72
C ALA A 113 17.13 16.69 9.68
N SER A 114 16.15 16.83 10.58
CA SER A 114 14.97 15.96 10.65
C SER A 114 14.11 16.02 9.38
N GLU A 115 13.89 17.22 8.83
CA GLU A 115 13.13 17.38 7.58
C GLU A 115 13.85 16.76 6.38
N ARG A 116 15.18 16.93 6.31
CA ARG A 116 16.00 16.31 5.27
C ARG A 116 15.94 14.79 5.36
N GLN A 117 16.07 14.23 6.57
CA GLN A 117 15.98 12.78 6.80
C GLN A 117 14.60 12.24 6.44
N SER A 118 13.53 12.91 6.86
CA SER A 118 12.15 12.53 6.53
C SER A 118 11.91 12.54 5.02
N SER A 119 12.41 13.56 4.32
CA SER A 119 12.30 13.65 2.86
C SER A 119 13.07 12.54 2.15
N LEU A 120 14.29 12.23 2.60
CA LEU A 120 15.08 11.12 2.06
C LEU A 120 14.42 9.76 2.28
N LEU A 121 13.87 9.51 3.47
CA LEU A 121 13.17 8.27 3.79
C LEU A 121 11.94 8.07 2.90
N LEU A 122 11.15 9.12 2.67
CA LEU A 122 10.00 9.06 1.76
C LEU A 122 10.41 8.74 0.33
N LEU A 123 11.50 9.35 -0.15
CA LEU A 123 12.04 9.07 -1.48
C LEU A 123 12.52 7.63 -1.61
N LEU A 124 13.28 7.14 -0.63
CA LEU A 124 13.76 5.75 -0.60
C LEU A 124 12.60 4.75 -0.59
N HIS A 125 11.61 4.96 0.28
CA HIS A 125 10.43 4.11 0.35
C HIS A 125 9.67 4.08 -0.97
N SER A 126 9.43 5.24 -1.59
CA SER A 126 8.74 5.30 -2.90
C SER A 126 9.52 4.60 -4.02
N SER A 127 10.86 4.70 -4.00
CA SER A 127 11.73 4.05 -4.97
C SER A 127 11.78 2.52 -4.79
N ASP A 128 11.80 2.05 -3.54
CA ASP A 128 11.78 0.63 -3.21
C ASP A 128 10.46 -0.01 -3.63
N VAL A 129 9.34 0.63 -3.27
CA VAL A 129 8.00 0.20 -3.71
C VAL A 129 7.92 0.15 -5.23
N GLN A 130 8.37 1.19 -5.93
CA GLN A 130 8.37 1.19 -7.38
C GLN A 130 9.17 0.02 -7.96
N ARG A 131 10.41 -0.20 -7.49
CA ARG A 131 11.26 -1.31 -7.97
C ARG A 131 10.61 -2.66 -7.73
N ARG A 132 10.02 -2.86 -6.55
CA ARG A 132 9.38 -4.14 -6.19
C ARG A 132 8.12 -4.38 -7.02
N LEU A 133 7.29 -3.37 -7.24
CA LEU A 133 6.12 -3.48 -8.11
C LEU A 133 6.54 -3.80 -9.55
N SER A 134 7.54 -3.11 -10.10
CA SER A 134 8.07 -3.43 -11.44
C SER A 134 8.61 -4.86 -11.55
N SER A 135 9.27 -5.36 -10.50
CA SER A 135 9.73 -6.75 -10.46
C SER A 135 8.55 -7.74 -10.46
N PHE A 136 7.50 -7.47 -9.70
CA PHE A 136 6.29 -8.30 -9.72
C PHE A 136 5.55 -8.23 -11.06
N THR A 137 5.47 -7.05 -11.67
CA THR A 137 4.92 -6.88 -13.02
C THR A 137 5.64 -7.79 -14.02
N GLN A 138 6.97 -7.79 -14.03
CA GLN A 138 7.73 -8.65 -14.93
C GLN A 138 7.45 -10.14 -14.66
N GLN A 139 7.50 -10.56 -13.39
CA GLN A 139 7.23 -11.96 -13.01
C GLN A 139 5.81 -12.41 -13.40
N LEU A 140 4.83 -11.50 -13.37
CA LEU A 140 3.45 -11.79 -13.80
C LEU A 140 3.36 -11.93 -15.32
N HIS A 141 4.04 -11.07 -16.07
CA HIS A 141 4.14 -11.18 -17.53
C HIS A 141 4.77 -12.52 -17.94
N ASP A 142 5.92 -12.85 -17.36
CA ASP A 142 6.61 -14.13 -17.58
C ASP A 142 5.69 -15.31 -17.21
N ALA A 143 4.96 -15.21 -16.09
CA ALA A 143 4.03 -16.25 -15.67
C ALA A 143 2.85 -16.44 -16.65
N ALA A 144 2.34 -15.35 -17.25
CA ALA A 144 1.26 -15.40 -18.24
C ALA A 144 1.71 -16.12 -19.52
N ASP A 145 2.91 -15.79 -20.00
CA ASP A 145 3.54 -16.46 -21.14
C ASP A 145 3.79 -17.95 -20.86
N GLU A 146 4.35 -18.25 -19.69
CA GLU A 146 4.59 -19.63 -19.26
C GLU A 146 3.30 -20.45 -19.17
N ILE A 147 2.20 -19.91 -18.65
CA ILE A 147 0.90 -20.61 -18.60
C ILE A 147 0.42 -20.95 -20.01
N SER A 148 0.53 -19.99 -20.93
CA SER A 148 0.07 -20.13 -22.31
C SER A 148 0.85 -21.23 -23.04
N GLN A 149 2.16 -21.32 -22.81
CA GLN A 149 3.06 -22.25 -23.50
C GLN A 149 3.27 -23.61 -22.79
N ALA A 150 2.84 -23.77 -21.54
CA ALA A 150 3.23 -24.91 -20.69
C ALA A 150 2.70 -26.30 -21.10
N GLY A 151 1.68 -26.40 -21.96
CA GLY A 151 1.05 -27.67 -22.35
C GLY A 151 0.79 -28.60 -21.14
N PRO A 152 1.43 -29.78 -21.04
CA PRO A 152 1.20 -30.73 -19.94
C PRO A 152 1.67 -30.22 -18.56
N MET A 153 2.60 -29.28 -18.49
CA MET A 153 3.10 -28.71 -17.22
C MET A 153 2.24 -27.54 -16.69
N ARG A 154 1.15 -27.20 -17.38
CA ARG A 154 0.32 -26.02 -17.10
C ARG A 154 -0.23 -25.98 -15.68
N ALA A 155 -0.62 -27.12 -15.11
CA ALA A 155 -1.07 -27.19 -13.70
C ALA A 155 0.03 -26.77 -12.70
N ARG A 156 1.28 -27.15 -12.95
CA ARG A 156 2.42 -26.79 -12.09
C ARG A 156 2.76 -25.30 -12.21
N LYS A 157 2.71 -24.76 -13.42
CA LYS A 157 2.92 -23.32 -13.65
C LYS A 157 1.84 -22.47 -12.98
N LEU A 158 0.56 -22.84 -13.13
CA LEU A 158 -0.55 -22.20 -12.41
C LEU A 158 -0.41 -22.24 -10.89
N LYS A 159 0.18 -23.31 -10.32
CA LYS A 159 0.49 -23.35 -8.88
C LYS A 159 1.48 -22.24 -8.50
N SER A 160 2.60 -22.15 -9.24
CA SER A 160 3.63 -21.13 -9.03
C SER A 160 3.07 -19.72 -9.20
N THR A 161 2.21 -19.50 -10.20
CA THR A 161 1.52 -18.22 -10.41
C THR A 161 0.62 -17.88 -9.23
N GLY A 162 -0.09 -18.87 -8.66
CA GLY A 162 -0.89 -18.67 -7.45
C GLY A 162 -0.05 -18.22 -6.25
N GLU A 163 1.14 -18.79 -6.07
CA GLU A 163 2.10 -18.40 -5.02
C GLU A 163 2.62 -16.97 -5.24
N LEU A 164 2.95 -16.61 -6.48
CA LEU A 164 3.35 -15.25 -6.86
C LEU A 164 2.23 -14.23 -6.58
N LEU A 165 0.99 -14.53 -6.98
CA LEU A 165 -0.18 -13.67 -6.72
C LEU A 165 -0.41 -13.46 -5.22
N GLN A 166 -0.19 -14.49 -4.41
CA GLN A 166 -0.29 -14.36 -2.95
C GLN A 166 0.83 -13.46 -2.40
N ALA A 167 2.06 -13.58 -2.91
CA ALA A 167 3.16 -12.70 -2.52
C ALA A 167 2.88 -11.23 -2.88
N VAL A 168 2.32 -10.97 -4.07
CA VAL A 168 1.85 -9.64 -4.49
C VAL A 168 0.78 -9.13 -3.52
N SER A 169 -0.21 -9.95 -3.17
CA SER A 169 -1.28 -9.59 -2.24
C SER A 169 -0.77 -9.20 -0.85
N SER A 170 0.11 -10.03 -0.28
CA SER A 170 0.74 -9.75 1.02
C SER A 170 1.56 -8.47 0.97
N TYR A 171 2.34 -8.26 -0.09
CA TYR A 171 3.15 -7.06 -0.24
C TYR A 171 2.29 -5.80 -0.38
N LEU A 172 1.26 -5.82 -1.22
CA LEU A 172 0.36 -4.68 -1.40
C LEU A 172 -0.40 -4.36 -0.12
N SER A 173 -0.89 -5.38 0.59
CA SER A 173 -1.61 -5.21 1.86
C SER A 173 -0.71 -4.60 2.94
N PHE A 174 0.52 -5.07 3.06
CA PHE A 174 1.51 -4.55 4.01
C PHE A 174 1.88 -3.09 3.71
N ASN A 175 2.17 -2.76 2.45
CA ASN A 175 2.53 -1.40 2.06
C ASN A 175 1.35 -0.43 2.14
N ALA A 176 0.13 -0.91 1.88
CA ALA A 176 -1.08 -0.10 2.02
C ALA A 176 -1.33 0.29 3.48
N PHE A 177 -0.96 -0.59 4.40
CA PHE A 177 -1.04 -0.36 5.83
C PHE A 177 0.08 0.56 6.35
N GLN A 178 1.33 0.34 5.94
CA GLN A 178 2.48 1.08 6.47
C GLN A 178 2.65 2.48 5.88
N ALA A 179 2.31 2.69 4.61
CA ALA A 179 2.54 3.97 3.93
C ALA A 179 1.59 5.10 4.36
N GLY A 180 0.53 4.78 5.10
CA GLY A 180 -0.58 5.71 5.28
C GLY A 180 -1.24 6.05 3.93
N ILE A 181 -2.46 6.57 3.96
CA ILE A 181 -3.33 6.74 2.79
C ILE A 181 -2.81 7.80 1.77
N LEU A 182 -1.58 8.33 1.94
CA LEU A 182 -1.09 9.53 1.27
C LEU A 182 -0.17 9.33 0.05
N SER A 183 0.41 8.15 -0.21
CA SER A 183 1.10 7.90 -1.50
C SER A 183 1.40 6.43 -1.77
N PHE A 184 0.43 5.68 -2.29
CA PHE A 184 0.68 4.32 -2.77
C PHE A 184 1.33 4.35 -4.15
N GLY A 185 2.58 3.87 -4.25
CA GLY A 185 3.33 3.64 -5.50
C GLY A 185 3.47 4.85 -6.44
N ASN A 186 4.26 4.69 -7.50
CA ASN A 186 4.20 5.58 -8.65
C ASN A 186 3.03 5.13 -9.56
N PHE A 187 2.24 6.08 -10.06
CA PHE A 187 1.10 5.83 -10.97
C PHE A 187 1.46 4.89 -12.11
N THR A 188 2.64 5.08 -12.71
CA THR A 188 3.11 4.26 -13.84
C THR A 188 3.30 2.80 -13.43
N ALA A 189 3.96 2.53 -12.30
CA ALA A 189 4.21 1.18 -11.83
C ALA A 189 2.92 0.43 -11.46
N LEU A 190 1.96 1.15 -10.89
CA LEU A 190 0.62 0.62 -10.59
C LEU A 190 -0.15 0.28 -11.87
N THR A 191 -0.09 1.16 -12.86
CA THR A 191 -0.75 0.93 -14.16
C THR A 191 -0.18 -0.30 -14.86
N MET A 192 1.15 -0.45 -14.87
CA MET A 192 1.80 -1.63 -15.43
C MET A 192 1.44 -2.91 -14.67
N LEU A 193 1.31 -2.83 -13.33
CA LEU A 193 0.85 -3.97 -12.53
C LEU A 193 -0.58 -4.37 -12.88
N TYR A 194 -1.49 -3.41 -13.09
CA TYR A 194 -2.84 -3.70 -13.55
C TYR A 194 -2.86 -4.42 -14.90
N ASP A 195 -2.03 -3.96 -15.84
CA ASP A 195 -1.94 -4.56 -17.18
C ASP A 195 -1.42 -6.00 -17.08
N ALA A 196 -0.36 -6.24 -16.30
CA ALA A 196 0.19 -7.59 -16.08
C ALA A 196 -0.80 -8.52 -15.34
N LEU A 197 -1.58 -8.00 -14.37
CA LEU A 197 -2.62 -8.78 -13.71
C LEU A 197 -3.75 -9.17 -14.67
N ASN A 198 -4.12 -8.28 -15.60
CA ASN A 198 -5.12 -8.59 -16.61
C ASN A 198 -4.65 -9.68 -17.56
N GLU A 199 -3.43 -9.56 -18.07
CA GLU A 199 -2.83 -10.56 -18.96
C GLU A 199 -2.68 -11.93 -18.27
N THR A 200 -2.24 -11.94 -17.01
CA THR A 200 -2.19 -13.16 -16.19
C THR A 200 -3.58 -13.78 -16.02
N PHE A 201 -4.61 -12.96 -15.85
CA PHE A 201 -5.99 -13.43 -15.72
C PHE A 201 -6.51 -14.02 -17.04
N GLU A 202 -6.24 -13.37 -18.17
CA GLU A 202 -6.61 -13.89 -19.50
C GLU A 202 -5.95 -15.24 -19.75
N ALA A 203 -4.66 -15.39 -19.47
CA ALA A 203 -3.94 -16.66 -19.56
C ALA A 203 -4.54 -17.74 -18.64
N CYS A 204 -4.91 -17.38 -17.41
CA CYS A 204 -5.60 -18.29 -16.49
C CYS A 204 -6.98 -18.71 -17.05
N MET A 205 -7.78 -17.78 -17.56
CA MET A 205 -9.11 -18.09 -18.08
C MET A 205 -9.07 -18.89 -19.39
N ALA A 206 -8.05 -18.67 -20.23
CA ALA A 206 -7.78 -19.51 -21.39
C ALA A 206 -7.44 -20.95 -20.95
N ALA A 207 -6.48 -21.11 -20.02
CA ALA A 207 -6.12 -22.40 -19.44
C ALA A 207 -7.29 -23.12 -18.75
N PHE A 208 -8.23 -22.36 -18.18
CA PHE A 208 -9.46 -22.90 -17.61
C PHE A 208 -10.41 -23.45 -18.68
N LYS A 209 -10.60 -22.70 -19.78
CA LYS A 209 -11.51 -23.09 -20.87
C LYS A 209 -10.98 -24.27 -21.70
N ASP A 210 -9.67 -24.41 -21.84
CA ASP A 210 -9.03 -25.55 -22.53
C ASP A 210 -9.44 -26.90 -21.90
N GLY A 211 -9.79 -26.93 -20.61
CA GLY A 211 -10.52 -28.04 -20.00
C GLY A 211 -9.77 -29.38 -19.91
N GLU A 212 -8.47 -29.41 -20.21
CA GLU A 212 -7.67 -30.65 -20.31
C GLU A 212 -7.67 -31.50 -19.05
N ASN A 213 -7.51 -30.87 -17.87
CA ASN A 213 -7.38 -31.55 -16.58
C ASN A 213 -8.13 -30.80 -15.47
N ALA A 214 -8.81 -31.55 -14.59
CA ALA A 214 -9.56 -30.98 -13.46
C ALA A 214 -8.65 -30.17 -12.50
N GLU A 215 -7.40 -30.60 -12.32
CA GLU A 215 -6.42 -29.86 -11.53
C GLU A 215 -6.08 -28.50 -12.16
N THR A 216 -5.78 -28.47 -13.47
CA THR A 216 -5.51 -27.23 -14.23
C THR A 216 -6.69 -26.27 -14.10
N MET A 217 -7.92 -26.77 -14.28
CA MET A 217 -9.12 -25.95 -14.18
C MET A 217 -9.31 -25.34 -12.78
N ASN A 218 -9.14 -26.13 -11.73
CA ASN A 218 -9.26 -25.65 -10.34
C ASN A 218 -8.22 -24.59 -10.01
N ARG A 219 -6.96 -24.81 -10.40
CA ARG A 219 -5.86 -23.86 -10.16
C ARG A 219 -6.05 -22.56 -10.95
N ALA A 220 -6.47 -22.66 -12.20
CA ALA A 220 -6.76 -21.51 -13.05
C ALA A 220 -7.87 -20.62 -12.48
N LEU A 221 -8.98 -21.22 -12.02
CA LEU A 221 -10.05 -20.48 -11.34
C LEU A 221 -9.59 -19.87 -10.01
N ALA A 222 -8.76 -20.58 -9.24
CA ALA A 222 -8.22 -20.04 -8.00
C ALA A 222 -7.34 -18.81 -8.24
N CYS A 223 -6.48 -18.84 -9.27
CA CYS A 223 -5.68 -17.70 -9.69
C CYS A 223 -6.58 -16.52 -10.11
N GLY A 224 -7.58 -16.77 -10.96
CA GLY A 224 -8.53 -15.74 -11.40
C GLY A 224 -9.26 -15.05 -10.23
N ARG A 225 -9.71 -15.80 -9.23
CA ARG A 225 -10.33 -15.25 -8.01
C ARG A 225 -9.35 -14.46 -7.14
N THR A 226 -8.08 -14.84 -7.09
CA THR A 226 -7.07 -14.09 -6.34
C THR A 226 -6.75 -12.77 -7.03
N ILE A 227 -6.65 -12.76 -8.37
CA ILE A 227 -6.48 -11.54 -9.16
C ILE A 227 -7.67 -10.58 -8.97
N GLU A 228 -8.90 -11.09 -9.00
CA GLU A 228 -10.10 -10.27 -8.74
C GLU A 228 -10.07 -9.61 -7.36
N ARG A 229 -9.70 -10.38 -6.31
CA ARG A 229 -9.54 -9.87 -4.95
C ARG A 229 -8.45 -8.79 -4.85
N LEU A 230 -7.32 -9.00 -5.52
CA LEU A 230 -6.20 -8.04 -5.58
C LEU A 230 -6.64 -6.71 -6.19
N ILE A 231 -7.32 -6.75 -7.34
CA ILE A 231 -7.80 -5.55 -8.02
C ILE A 231 -8.81 -4.81 -7.15
N ASN A 232 -9.67 -5.53 -6.43
CA ASN A 232 -10.64 -4.94 -5.52
C ASN A 232 -9.98 -4.30 -4.28
N LEU A 233 -8.89 -4.87 -3.78
CA LEU A 233 -8.06 -4.24 -2.74
C LEU A 233 -7.45 -2.93 -3.28
N MET A 234 -6.76 -3.00 -4.41
CA MET A 234 -6.08 -1.83 -5.00
C MET A 234 -7.06 -0.70 -5.36
N SER A 235 -8.23 -1.04 -5.92
CA SER A 235 -9.29 -0.05 -6.23
C SER A 235 -9.81 0.66 -4.98
N ARG A 236 -10.02 -0.06 -3.87
CA ARG A 236 -10.44 0.55 -2.59
C ARG A 236 -9.39 1.51 -2.05
N LEU A 237 -8.10 1.16 -2.16
CA LEU A 237 -7.00 2.01 -1.74
C LEU A 237 -6.91 3.30 -2.56
N HIS A 238 -7.11 3.22 -3.89
CA HIS A 238 -7.15 4.40 -4.74
C HIS A 238 -8.27 5.37 -4.34
N HIS A 239 -9.50 4.89 -4.12
CA HIS A 239 -10.60 5.75 -3.69
C HIS A 239 -10.40 6.37 -2.30
N GLN A 240 -9.77 5.66 -1.36
CA GLN A 240 -9.44 6.24 -0.05
C GLN A 240 -8.44 7.40 -0.21
N SER A 241 -7.41 7.22 -1.04
CA SER A 241 -6.43 8.28 -1.31
C SER A 241 -7.05 9.52 -1.97
N GLU A 242 -8.03 9.35 -2.86
CA GLU A 242 -8.76 10.47 -3.48
C GLU A 242 -9.59 11.27 -2.47
N ARG A 243 -10.25 10.60 -1.53
CA ARG A 243 -11.09 11.24 -0.50
C ARG A 243 -10.24 12.10 0.44
N GLU A 244 -9.08 11.60 0.84
CA GLU A 244 -8.13 12.37 1.63
C GLU A 244 -7.52 13.51 0.81
N ALA A 245 -7.10 13.25 -0.43
CA ALA A 245 -6.57 14.27 -1.32
C ALA A 245 -7.59 15.37 -1.63
N SER A 246 -8.89 15.05 -1.71
CA SER A 246 -10.00 16.01 -1.86
C SER A 246 -10.18 16.89 -0.63
N SER A 247 -10.08 16.28 0.56
CA SER A 247 -10.11 17.01 1.84
C SER A 247 -8.94 18.00 1.96
N TRP A 248 -7.76 17.61 1.48
CA TRP A 248 -6.57 18.48 1.41
C TRP A 248 -6.56 19.44 0.20
N LYS A 249 -7.25 19.11 -0.91
CA LYS A 249 -7.39 19.98 -2.11
C LYS A 249 -8.18 21.25 -1.82
N LYS A 250 -9.11 21.21 -0.86
CA LYS A 250 -9.77 22.42 -0.32
C LYS A 250 -8.78 23.38 0.35
N ILE A 251 -7.59 22.89 0.74
CA ILE A 251 -6.58 23.66 1.49
C ILE A 251 -5.39 24.06 0.60
N ARG A 252 -4.96 23.24 -0.37
CA ARG A 252 -3.90 23.61 -1.35
C ARG A 252 -4.17 23.00 -2.74
N GLY A 253 -4.22 23.84 -3.77
CA GLY A 253 -4.46 23.44 -5.16
C GLY A 253 -3.30 22.71 -5.82
N THR A 254 -3.10 21.42 -5.52
CA THR A 254 -1.98 20.64 -6.09
C THR A 254 -2.36 19.77 -7.30
N ARG A 255 -1.54 19.83 -8.36
CA ARG A 255 -1.59 19.01 -9.61
C ARG A 255 -1.55 17.49 -9.40
N ARG A 256 -0.98 17.02 -8.29
CA ARG A 256 -0.73 15.59 -7.98
C ARG A 256 -2.02 14.75 -7.94
N GLY A 257 -3.14 15.35 -7.54
CA GLY A 257 -4.43 14.68 -7.44
C GLY A 257 -5.18 14.44 -8.77
N ARG A 258 -4.61 14.74 -9.94
CA ARG A 258 -5.25 14.44 -11.24
C ARG A 258 -4.82 13.09 -11.82
N SER A 259 -3.56 12.71 -11.60
CA SER A 259 -3.01 11.42 -12.05
C SER A 259 -3.54 10.24 -11.22
N GLN A 260 -3.76 10.42 -9.91
CA GLN A 260 -4.36 9.38 -9.07
C GLN A 260 -5.79 9.03 -9.47
N VAL A 261 -6.57 10.02 -9.93
CA VAL A 261 -7.96 9.83 -10.37
C VAL A 261 -8.06 8.97 -11.63
N ALA A 262 -7.17 9.21 -12.60
CA ALA A 262 -7.12 8.40 -13.81
C ALA A 262 -6.77 6.92 -13.53
N ALA A 263 -5.99 6.64 -12.48
CA ALA A 263 -5.66 5.26 -12.08
C ALA A 263 -6.86 4.58 -11.42
N GLY A 264 -7.58 5.31 -10.57
CA GLY A 264 -8.82 4.83 -9.97
C GLY A 264 -9.84 4.44 -11.04
N GLU A 265 -10.02 5.29 -12.05
CA GLU A 265 -10.92 5.03 -13.18
C GLU A 265 -10.48 3.80 -14.01
N LYS A 266 -9.18 3.69 -14.37
CA LYS A 266 -8.67 2.51 -15.10
C LYS A 266 -8.84 1.23 -14.29
N ALA A 267 -8.53 1.27 -13.00
CA ALA A 267 -8.69 0.14 -12.09
C ALA A 267 -10.16 -0.31 -11.97
N GLN A 268 -11.09 0.66 -11.90
CA GLN A 268 -12.53 0.38 -11.81
C GLN A 268 -13.07 -0.23 -13.11
N LYS A 269 -12.63 0.27 -14.27
CA LYS A 269 -12.99 -0.30 -15.56
C LYS A 269 -12.49 -1.74 -15.70
N LEU A 270 -11.20 -1.95 -15.46
CA LEU A 270 -10.57 -3.28 -15.56
C LEU A 270 -11.25 -4.28 -14.63
N ARG A 271 -11.56 -3.86 -13.40
CA ARG A 271 -12.32 -4.66 -12.44
C ARG A 271 -13.65 -5.13 -13.02
N SER A 272 -14.42 -4.23 -13.63
CA SER A 272 -15.75 -4.56 -14.16
C SER A 272 -15.67 -5.60 -15.29
N GLU A 273 -14.68 -5.48 -16.17
CA GLU A 273 -14.42 -6.40 -17.28
C GLU A 273 -14.02 -7.78 -16.76
N MET A 274 -13.05 -7.85 -15.84
CA MET A 274 -12.56 -9.09 -15.27
C MET A 274 -13.61 -9.81 -14.41
N PHE A 275 -14.42 -9.05 -13.65
CA PHE A 275 -15.52 -9.62 -12.88
C PHE A 275 -16.56 -10.28 -13.79
N GLY A 276 -16.94 -9.63 -14.89
CA GLY A 276 -17.84 -10.21 -15.90
C GLY A 276 -17.25 -11.45 -16.58
N ALA A 277 -15.96 -11.42 -16.92
CA ALA A 277 -15.25 -12.56 -17.50
C ALA A 277 -15.14 -13.75 -16.52
N LEU A 278 -14.93 -13.49 -15.24
CA LEU A 278 -14.86 -14.52 -14.20
C LEU A 278 -16.24 -15.13 -13.95
N GLN A 279 -17.29 -14.30 -13.87
CA GLN A 279 -18.66 -14.77 -13.66
C GLN A 279 -19.15 -15.60 -14.85
N SER A 280 -18.91 -15.17 -16.08
CA SER A 280 -19.22 -15.97 -17.28
C SER A 280 -18.45 -17.29 -17.33
N SER A 281 -17.18 -17.31 -16.89
CA SER A 281 -16.39 -18.56 -16.77
C SER A 281 -16.93 -19.49 -15.68
N MET A 282 -17.41 -18.95 -14.55
CA MET A 282 -18.07 -19.76 -13.51
C MET A 282 -19.41 -20.31 -13.98
N GLU A 283 -20.21 -19.54 -14.71
CA GLU A 283 -21.45 -20.02 -15.31
C GLU A 283 -21.20 -21.11 -16.35
N TRP A 284 -20.16 -20.97 -17.16
CA TRP A 284 -19.72 -22.00 -18.10
C TRP A 284 -19.31 -23.27 -17.36
N ARG A 285 -18.52 -23.17 -16.28
CA ARG A 285 -18.13 -24.32 -15.44
C ARG A 285 -19.33 -25.16 -14.99
N ASP A 286 -20.39 -24.48 -14.57
CA ASP A 286 -21.53 -25.15 -13.96
C ASP A 286 -22.47 -25.80 -14.99
N LYS A 287 -22.41 -25.35 -16.26
CA LYS A 287 -23.30 -25.79 -17.34
C LYS A 287 -22.63 -26.70 -18.37
N ALA A 288 -21.33 -26.50 -18.65
CA ALA A 288 -20.61 -27.11 -19.74
C ALA A 288 -20.09 -28.53 -19.42
N PHE A 289 -19.73 -29.24 -20.48
CA PHE A 289 -19.08 -30.54 -20.41
C PHE A 289 -17.56 -30.37 -20.44
N HIS A 290 -16.85 -30.81 -19.40
CA HIS A 290 -15.38 -30.72 -19.28
C HIS A 290 -14.84 -31.67 -18.19
N ALA A 291 -13.51 -31.86 -18.12
CA ALA A 291 -12.84 -32.80 -17.21
C ALA A 291 -13.25 -32.65 -15.73
N LEU A 292 -13.41 -31.42 -15.23
CA LEU A 292 -13.84 -31.19 -13.84
C LEU A 292 -15.29 -31.65 -13.57
N GLN A 293 -16.16 -31.57 -14.58
CA GLN A 293 -17.55 -32.00 -14.45
C GLN A 293 -17.64 -33.52 -14.48
N VAL A 294 -16.77 -34.16 -15.27
CA VAL A 294 -16.57 -35.61 -15.27
C VAL A 294 -16.14 -36.10 -13.89
N GLU A 295 -15.17 -35.44 -13.22
CA GLU A 295 -14.80 -35.79 -11.83
C GLU A 295 -15.93 -35.57 -10.82
N ARG A 296 -16.69 -34.48 -10.95
CA ARG A 296 -17.84 -34.20 -10.07
C ARG A 296 -18.92 -35.27 -10.22
N VAL A 297 -19.22 -35.68 -11.44
CA VAL A 297 -20.17 -36.76 -11.75
C VAL A 297 -19.64 -38.09 -11.22
N PHE A 298 -18.35 -38.39 -11.40
CA PHE A 298 -17.73 -39.59 -10.85
C PHE A 298 -17.89 -39.70 -9.32
N LYS A 299 -17.61 -38.61 -8.59
CA LYS A 299 -17.76 -38.57 -7.12
C LYS A 299 -19.21 -38.69 -6.64
N ALA A 300 -20.18 -38.30 -7.46
CA ALA A 300 -21.60 -38.35 -7.12
C ALA A 300 -22.28 -39.67 -7.53
N MET A 301 -21.59 -40.53 -8.29
CA MET A 301 -22.15 -41.82 -8.70
C MET A 301 -22.07 -42.86 -7.59
N PRO A 302 -23.11 -43.70 -7.41
CA PRO A 302 -23.07 -44.82 -6.48
C PRO A 302 -22.08 -45.90 -6.93
N SER A 303 -21.47 -46.57 -5.95
CA SER A 303 -20.51 -47.66 -6.15
C SER A 303 -21.12 -48.82 -6.94
N GLY A 304 -20.38 -49.39 -7.89
CA GLY A 304 -20.82 -50.54 -8.68
C GLY A 304 -20.99 -50.25 -10.17
N ASN A 305 -21.24 -51.31 -10.96
CA ASN A 305 -21.24 -51.26 -12.43
C ASN A 305 -22.62 -51.52 -13.07
N GLN A 306 -23.66 -51.73 -12.25
CA GLN A 306 -25.04 -51.95 -12.69
C GLN A 306 -25.91 -50.83 -12.15
N TRP A 307 -26.24 -49.87 -13.01
CA TRP A 307 -27.04 -48.71 -12.64
C TRP A 307 -28.43 -48.75 -13.28
N PRO A 308 -29.48 -48.32 -12.56
CA PRO A 308 -30.83 -48.24 -13.10
C PRO A 308 -30.95 -47.26 -14.28
N THR A 309 -31.92 -47.53 -15.16
CA THR A 309 -32.27 -46.72 -16.33
C THR A 309 -32.84 -45.37 -15.91
N GLY A 310 -31.96 -44.41 -15.58
CA GLY A 310 -32.37 -43.10 -15.09
C GLY A 310 -31.34 -42.37 -14.24
N ILE A 311 -30.23 -43.03 -13.87
CA ILE A 311 -29.25 -42.49 -12.93
C ILE A 311 -28.65 -41.14 -13.35
N HIS A 312 -28.56 -40.87 -14.64
CA HIS A 312 -28.13 -39.58 -15.19
C HIS A 312 -29.05 -38.42 -14.77
N LYS A 313 -30.36 -38.66 -14.59
CA LYS A 313 -31.32 -37.64 -14.11
C LYS A 313 -31.17 -37.38 -12.61
N GLU A 314 -30.93 -38.43 -11.82
CA GLU A 314 -30.70 -38.32 -10.37
C GLU A 314 -29.39 -37.58 -10.08
N VAL A 315 -28.30 -37.95 -10.75
CA VAL A 315 -27.00 -37.28 -10.63
C VAL A 315 -27.08 -35.84 -11.16
N ALA A 316 -27.83 -35.60 -12.24
CA ALA A 316 -28.07 -34.25 -12.76
C ALA A 316 -28.82 -33.37 -11.75
N ALA A 317 -29.85 -33.90 -11.09
CA ALA A 317 -30.60 -33.20 -10.06
C ALA A 317 -29.74 -32.90 -8.82
N ALA A 318 -28.95 -33.87 -8.36
CA ALA A 318 -28.07 -33.72 -7.20
C ALA A 318 -26.96 -32.66 -7.44
N LEU A 319 -26.38 -32.63 -8.64
CA LEU A 319 -25.31 -31.70 -9.01
C LEU A 319 -25.82 -30.39 -9.63
N LYS A 320 -27.13 -30.21 -9.78
CA LYS A 320 -27.80 -29.07 -10.44
C LYS A 320 -27.27 -28.79 -11.85
N ILE A 321 -27.10 -29.84 -12.65
CA ILE A 321 -26.59 -29.77 -14.03
C ILE A 321 -27.62 -30.27 -15.04
N SER A 322 -27.40 -29.99 -16.33
CA SER A 322 -28.30 -30.48 -17.38
C SER A 322 -28.23 -32.01 -17.50
N PRO A 323 -29.37 -32.72 -17.73
CA PRO A 323 -29.36 -34.17 -17.93
C PRO A 323 -28.51 -34.60 -19.13
N SER A 324 -28.41 -33.77 -20.18
CA SER A 324 -27.57 -34.07 -21.35
C SER A 324 -26.08 -33.99 -21.04
N THR A 325 -25.65 -33.03 -20.20
CA THR A 325 -24.27 -32.93 -19.71
C THR A 325 -23.92 -34.12 -18.83
N ALA A 326 -24.82 -34.53 -17.92
CA ALA A 326 -24.62 -35.70 -17.07
C ALA A 326 -24.46 -36.99 -17.88
N THR A 327 -25.29 -37.19 -18.92
CA THR A 327 -25.17 -38.32 -19.84
C THR A 327 -23.80 -38.35 -20.53
N LYS A 328 -23.33 -37.21 -21.05
CA LYS A 328 -21.99 -37.11 -21.69
C LYS A 328 -20.86 -37.49 -20.72
N CYS A 329 -20.92 -37.02 -19.46
CA CYS A 329 -19.94 -37.38 -18.43
C CYS A 329 -19.94 -38.87 -18.11
N ILE A 330 -21.11 -39.49 -17.97
CA ILE A 330 -21.23 -40.92 -17.69
C ILE A 330 -20.70 -41.75 -18.86
N THR A 331 -20.98 -41.34 -20.10
CA THR A 331 -20.45 -41.99 -21.31
C THR A 331 -18.92 -41.91 -21.35
N GLU A 332 -18.33 -40.76 -21.03
CA GLU A 332 -16.87 -40.60 -21.02
C GLU A 332 -16.19 -41.42 -19.91
N LEU A 333 -16.81 -41.53 -18.73
CA LEU A 333 -16.32 -42.40 -17.65
C LEU A 333 -16.33 -43.88 -18.04
N LYS A 334 -17.37 -44.32 -18.77
CA LYS A 334 -17.46 -45.68 -19.31
C LYS A 334 -16.38 -45.94 -20.34
N ASN A 335 -16.18 -45.02 -21.29
CA ASN A 335 -15.17 -45.15 -22.34
C ASN A 335 -13.74 -45.23 -21.76
N ASN A 336 -13.47 -44.49 -20.68
CA ASN A 336 -12.17 -44.46 -20.01
C ASN A 336 -12.01 -45.54 -18.91
N GLY A 337 -13.01 -46.42 -18.70
CA GLY A 337 -12.97 -47.46 -17.67
C GLY A 337 -12.88 -46.94 -16.22
N ARG A 338 -13.12 -45.65 -15.98
CA ARG A 338 -13.08 -45.02 -14.65
C ARG A 338 -14.46 -45.11 -13.99
N LEU A 339 -14.79 -46.29 -13.50
CA LEU A 339 -16.04 -46.56 -12.78
C LEU A 339 -15.77 -46.58 -11.26
N PRO A 340 -16.68 -46.06 -10.42
CA PRO A 340 -16.54 -46.14 -8.97
C PRO A 340 -16.52 -47.63 -8.56
N LYS A 341 -15.35 -48.08 -8.08
CA LYS A 341 -15.12 -49.46 -7.66
C LYS A 341 -16.00 -49.80 -6.45
N TYR A 342 -16.31 -51.09 -6.32
CA TYR A 342 -17.00 -51.64 -5.15
C TYR A 342 -16.27 -51.36 -3.85
#